data_AF-A0A924Z1L1-F1
#
_entry.id   AF-A0A924Z1L1-F1
#
_cell.length_a   1.000
_cell.length_b   1.000
_cell.length_c   1.000
_cell.angle_alpha   90.00
_cell.angle_beta   90.00
_cell.angle_gamma   90.00
#
_symmetry.space_group_name_H-M   'P 1'
#
loop_
_entity.id
_entity.type
_entity.pdbx_description
1 polymer ?
#
loop_
_entity_poly.entity_id
_entity_poly.type
_entity_poly.pdbx_seq_one_letter_code
_entity_poly.pdbx_strand_id
1 'polypeptide(L)'
;RRETVLARLYTCALDGWAVALSVTNLCLFTLIIVNQELTPFSSIEWQSALAIGLATGAIVYRIAQQPTNLGLWGAAWGVELLAVSVVHLSKGTWDDIAIVTLSLGLLSQLLGDVWLRRHPDSVLTSLHGIPPLYVIIGGFLAHDHFTSTTGLFTLAAALPLIGVGRRQPDLKLLTYLGILTVSIAAYQGLTYQLLHSSGGAVGDGLTLLAGLATAIAITYRLVAQSLQFYWRLTRSQLLTVTHIHWLGGSILAFVALIAPLSPTGLLMWIVVTTLLAGYAIWQGRTREEWVYLGVVEGSAAIAHALSQTLPESMLLSWGAAIASLFAFGLYTLPWQTWGWSRRPWQTSAALLPGAIVLITNETITVQSLLLTAAFYAWFARATAQIRLSYLALGLADWAILKVLNEYSLTNPLWFTTVISGSILYGVQIDPALQSSSSREVRHLLRCLAVGLFCFTALYQSDRSWVQGLFTIAFSLGLVGAGLTLRIRAFLYVGTATFVLKVVRQLWFFINNESLLLWAMGIVLGLAFIWIAATFEARRSRAIALVQYWLIELDHWE
;
A
#
# COMPACT_ATOMS: atom_id res chain seq x y z
N ARG A 1 -68.59 31.73 -20.01
CA ARG A 1 -69.41 30.73 -20.74
C ARG A 1 -69.55 29.52 -19.84
N ARG A 2 -70.76 29.05 -19.52
CA ARG A 2 -70.94 27.78 -18.78
C ARG A 2 -70.61 26.63 -19.73
N GLU A 3 -69.60 25.83 -19.43
CA GLU A 3 -69.34 24.58 -20.16
C GLU A 3 -70.57 23.67 -19.98
N THR A 4 -71.18 23.27 -21.10
CA THR A 4 -72.24 22.26 -21.08
C THR A 4 -71.61 20.88 -20.91
N VAL A 5 -72.33 19.94 -20.28
CA VAL A 5 -71.87 18.56 -20.10
C VAL A 5 -71.46 17.93 -21.44
N LEU A 6 -72.18 18.26 -22.51
CA LEU A 6 -71.88 17.81 -23.87
C LEU A 6 -70.53 18.33 -24.38
N ALA A 7 -70.21 19.61 -24.17
CA ALA A 7 -68.93 20.18 -24.57
C ALA A 7 -67.76 19.47 -23.88
N ARG A 8 -67.87 19.19 -22.57
CA ARG A 8 -66.85 18.45 -21.82
C ARG A 8 -66.65 17.03 -22.35
N LEU A 9 -67.72 16.33 -22.72
CA LEU A 9 -67.64 14.99 -23.32
C LEU A 9 -66.95 15.02 -24.69
N TYR A 10 -67.30 15.98 -25.56
CA TYR A 10 -66.64 16.13 -26.87
C TYR A 10 -65.17 16.50 -26.73
N THR A 11 -64.80 17.40 -25.82
CA THR A 11 -63.39 17.74 -25.57
C THR A 11 -62.60 16.51 -25.13
N CYS A 12 -63.13 15.72 -24.19
CA CYS A 12 -62.47 14.49 -23.74
C CYS A 12 -62.31 13.45 -24.87
N ALA A 13 -63.35 13.27 -25.69
CA ALA A 13 -63.31 12.32 -26.81
C ALA A 13 -62.31 12.75 -27.89
N LEU A 14 -62.30 14.03 -28.29
CA LEU A 14 -61.35 14.57 -29.25
C LEU A 14 -59.91 14.48 -28.74
N ASP A 15 -59.70 14.71 -27.44
CA ASP A 15 -58.39 14.60 -26.81
C ASP A 15 -57.85 13.16 -26.87
N GLY A 16 -58.71 12.18 -26.57
CA GLY A 16 -58.40 10.76 -26.67
C GLY A 16 -58.08 10.32 -28.11
N TRP A 17 -58.89 10.72 -29.10
CA TRP A 17 -58.64 10.45 -30.51
C TRP A 17 -57.34 11.09 -31.01
N ALA A 18 -57.05 12.32 -30.61
CA ALA A 18 -55.82 13.00 -30.99
C ALA A 18 -54.59 12.26 -30.45
N VAL A 19 -54.64 11.75 -29.21
CA VAL A 19 -53.57 10.92 -28.64
C VAL A 19 -53.44 9.60 -29.40
N ALA A 20 -54.54 8.89 -29.63
CA ALA A 20 -54.53 7.60 -30.33
C ALA A 20 -53.93 7.75 -31.75
N LEU A 21 -54.41 8.73 -32.53
CA LEU A 21 -53.89 9.02 -33.86
C LEU A 21 -52.41 9.41 -33.85
N SER A 22 -51.98 10.22 -32.87
CA SER A 22 -50.58 10.62 -32.75
C SER A 22 -49.69 9.40 -32.48
N VAL A 23 -50.07 8.53 -31.54
CA VAL A 23 -49.32 7.32 -31.22
C VAL A 23 -49.28 6.37 -32.42
N THR A 24 -50.41 6.11 -33.07
CA THR A 24 -50.47 5.26 -34.26
C THR A 24 -49.58 5.80 -35.38
N ASN A 25 -49.62 7.10 -35.66
CA ASN A 25 -48.77 7.71 -36.68
C ASN A 25 -47.29 7.59 -36.34
N LEU A 26 -46.88 7.91 -35.11
CA LEU A 26 -45.48 7.80 -34.68
C LEU A 26 -44.98 6.35 -34.74
N CYS A 27 -45.80 5.36 -34.36
CA CYS A 27 -45.49 3.94 -34.53
C CYS A 27 -45.27 3.58 -36.00
N LEU A 28 -46.19 3.98 -36.89
CA LEU A 28 -46.10 3.69 -38.32
C LEU A 28 -44.86 4.34 -38.94
N PHE A 29 -44.56 5.59 -38.59
CA PHE A 29 -43.34 6.26 -39.05
C PHE A 29 -42.07 5.57 -38.55
N THR A 30 -42.06 5.10 -37.31
CA THR A 30 -40.94 4.30 -36.78
C THR A 30 -40.76 3.02 -37.59
N LEU A 31 -41.85 2.30 -37.89
CA LEU A 31 -41.79 1.09 -38.70
C LEU A 31 -41.32 1.36 -40.12
N ILE A 32 -41.71 2.49 -40.73
CA ILE A 32 -41.25 2.89 -42.06
C ILE A 32 -39.73 3.09 -42.06
N ILE A 33 -39.20 3.86 -41.10
CA ILE A 33 -37.75 4.11 -40.97
C ILE A 33 -37.00 2.80 -40.74
N VAL A 34 -37.46 1.96 -39.79
CA VAL A 34 -36.81 0.67 -39.48
C VAL A 34 -36.84 -0.28 -40.67
N ASN A 35 -37.97 -0.38 -41.38
CA ASN A 35 -38.07 -1.25 -42.54
C ASN A 35 -37.08 -0.83 -43.64
N GLN A 36 -36.87 0.48 -43.83
CA GLN A 36 -35.94 1.00 -44.82
C GLN A 36 -34.48 0.66 -44.49
N GLU A 37 -34.08 0.73 -43.23
CA GLU A 37 -32.75 0.29 -42.77
C GLU A 37 -32.49 -1.20 -43.07
N LEU A 38 -33.54 -2.01 -43.05
CA LEU A 38 -33.46 -3.45 -43.35
C LEU A 38 -33.50 -3.77 -44.85
N THR A 39 -33.89 -2.82 -45.71
CA THR A 39 -34.08 -3.04 -47.15
C THR A 39 -33.21 -2.13 -48.03
N PRO A 40 -32.16 -2.64 -48.69
CA PRO A 40 -31.14 -1.85 -49.41
C PRO A 40 -31.62 -0.97 -50.59
N PHE A 41 -32.90 -1.06 -50.99
CA PHE A 41 -33.43 -0.42 -52.21
C PHE A 41 -34.48 0.66 -51.96
N SER A 42 -34.77 1.02 -50.71
CA SER A 42 -35.81 2.01 -50.39
C SER A 42 -35.21 3.25 -49.73
N SER A 43 -35.07 4.35 -50.48
CA SER A 43 -34.74 5.64 -49.90
C SER A 43 -35.93 6.25 -49.17
N ILE A 44 -35.70 7.00 -48.08
CA ILE A 44 -36.74 7.83 -47.47
C ILE A 44 -37.25 8.83 -48.52
N GLU A 45 -38.54 8.71 -48.81
CA GLU A 45 -39.26 9.70 -49.59
C GLU A 45 -39.44 10.98 -48.76
N TRP A 46 -39.19 12.15 -49.35
CA TRP A 46 -39.30 13.45 -48.67
C TRP A 46 -40.72 13.69 -48.09
N GLN A 47 -41.73 13.05 -48.68
CA GLN A 47 -43.12 13.05 -48.22
C GLN A 47 -43.26 12.44 -46.82
N SER A 48 -42.48 11.40 -46.50
CA SER A 48 -42.48 10.78 -45.17
C SER A 48 -41.92 11.73 -44.11
N ALA A 49 -40.81 12.41 -44.42
CA ALA A 49 -40.24 13.44 -43.55
C ALA A 49 -41.20 14.62 -43.34
N LEU A 50 -41.89 15.06 -44.41
CA LEU A 50 -42.91 16.10 -44.31
C LEU A 50 -44.08 15.67 -43.41
N ALA A 51 -44.57 14.44 -43.57
CA ALA A 51 -45.67 13.91 -42.76
C ALA A 51 -45.29 13.80 -41.27
N ILE A 52 -44.08 13.32 -40.96
CA ILE A 52 -43.53 13.31 -39.60
C ILE A 52 -43.42 14.74 -39.05
N GLY A 53 -42.93 15.68 -39.86
CA GLY A 53 -42.80 17.09 -39.49
C GLY A 53 -44.15 17.74 -39.14
N LEU A 54 -45.18 17.49 -39.95
CA LEU A 54 -46.54 17.98 -39.70
C LEU A 54 -47.14 17.37 -38.43
N ALA A 55 -47.01 16.05 -38.24
CA ALA A 55 -47.50 15.37 -37.04
C ALA A 55 -46.78 15.88 -35.77
N THR A 56 -45.45 16.02 -35.83
CA THR A 56 -44.63 16.56 -34.75
C THR A 56 -45.00 18.00 -34.44
N GLY A 57 -45.17 18.84 -35.47
CA GLY A 57 -45.61 20.23 -35.33
C GLY A 57 -46.97 20.35 -34.65
N ALA A 58 -47.93 19.49 -35.00
CA ALA A 58 -49.24 19.45 -34.34
C ALA A 58 -49.14 19.10 -32.86
N ILE A 59 -48.30 18.12 -32.50
CA ILE A 59 -48.04 17.73 -31.11
C ILE A 59 -47.36 18.88 -30.34
N VAL A 60 -46.32 19.49 -30.92
CA VAL A 60 -45.60 20.64 -30.31
C VAL A 60 -46.53 21.83 -30.08
N TYR A 61 -47.37 22.16 -31.07
CA TYR A 61 -48.36 23.24 -30.93
C TYR A 61 -49.32 22.98 -29.75
N ARG A 62 -49.78 21.74 -29.59
CA ARG A 62 -50.64 21.36 -28.45
C ARG A 62 -49.90 21.50 -27.11
N ILE A 63 -48.64 21.06 -27.02
CA ILE A 63 -47.82 21.15 -25.80
C ILE A 63 -47.54 22.61 -25.42
N ALA A 64 -47.31 23.48 -26.40
CA ALA A 64 -47.06 24.90 -26.16
C ALA A 64 -48.23 25.59 -25.44
N GLN A 65 -49.45 25.09 -25.62
CA GLN A 65 -50.63 25.58 -24.90
C GLN A 65 -50.82 24.92 -23.53
N GLN A 66 -50.68 23.59 -23.47
CA GLN A 66 -50.86 22.82 -22.25
C GLN A 66 -49.83 21.68 -22.18
N PRO A 67 -48.71 21.88 -21.47
CA PRO A 67 -47.66 20.87 -21.40
C PRO A 67 -48.10 19.69 -20.56
N THR A 68 -47.96 18.48 -21.12
CA THR A 68 -48.23 17.21 -20.45
C THR A 68 -47.05 16.26 -20.66
N ASN A 69 -46.87 15.29 -19.74
CA ASN A 69 -45.80 14.30 -19.88
C ASN A 69 -45.92 13.50 -21.18
N LEU A 70 -47.13 13.02 -21.51
CA LEU A 70 -47.39 12.26 -22.72
C LEU A 70 -47.16 13.08 -23.99
N GLY A 71 -47.60 14.35 -23.98
CA GLY A 71 -47.31 15.27 -25.08
C GLY A 71 -45.81 15.42 -25.30
N LEU A 72 -45.06 15.73 -24.26
CA LEU A 72 -43.60 15.88 -24.34
C LEU A 72 -42.89 14.62 -24.86
N TRP A 73 -43.31 13.42 -24.43
CA TRP A 73 -42.80 12.16 -24.99
C TRP A 73 -43.14 12.02 -26.47
N GLY A 74 -44.37 12.34 -26.89
CA GLY A 74 -44.78 12.32 -28.29
C GLY A 74 -44.01 13.32 -29.16
N ALA A 75 -43.75 14.52 -28.64
CA ALA A 75 -42.92 15.51 -29.34
C ALA A 75 -41.47 15.04 -29.46
N ALA A 76 -40.89 14.49 -28.39
CA ALA A 76 -39.53 13.95 -28.44
C ALA A 76 -39.42 12.82 -29.47
N TRP A 77 -40.37 11.88 -29.48
CA TRP A 77 -40.41 10.81 -30.47
C TRP A 77 -40.53 11.35 -31.89
N GLY A 78 -41.44 12.30 -32.13
CA GLY A 78 -41.60 12.92 -33.45
C GLY A 78 -40.37 13.68 -33.93
N VAL A 79 -39.72 14.44 -33.04
CA VAL A 79 -38.47 15.17 -33.34
C VAL A 79 -37.35 14.22 -33.71
N GLU A 80 -37.21 13.09 -33.01
CA GLU A 80 -36.22 12.05 -33.34
C GLU A 80 -36.44 11.50 -34.74
N LEU A 81 -37.67 11.07 -35.04
CA LEU A 81 -38.01 10.51 -36.35
C LEU A 81 -37.78 11.52 -37.47
N LEU A 82 -38.09 12.79 -37.23
CA LEU A 82 -37.82 13.87 -38.18
C LEU A 82 -36.32 14.04 -38.40
N ALA A 83 -35.54 14.05 -37.33
CA ALA A 83 -34.10 14.24 -37.39
C ALA A 83 -33.41 13.08 -38.12
N VAL A 84 -33.77 11.83 -37.79
CA VAL A 84 -33.33 10.62 -38.51
C VAL A 84 -33.70 10.70 -39.99
N SER A 85 -34.92 11.12 -40.32
CA SER A 85 -35.37 11.28 -41.71
C SER A 85 -34.54 12.31 -42.48
N VAL A 86 -34.17 13.43 -41.85
CA VAL A 86 -33.32 14.47 -42.45
C VAL A 86 -31.91 13.95 -42.72
N VAL A 87 -31.33 13.18 -41.80
CA VAL A 87 -30.01 12.55 -41.99
C VAL A 87 -30.05 11.59 -43.18
N HIS A 88 -31.07 10.75 -43.26
CA HIS A 88 -31.28 9.83 -44.39
C HIS A 88 -31.46 10.52 -45.74
N LEU A 89 -32.29 11.58 -45.80
CA LEU A 89 -32.46 12.38 -47.01
C LEU A 89 -31.15 13.01 -47.48
N SER A 90 -30.25 13.29 -46.53
CA SER A 90 -28.90 13.81 -46.80
C SER A 90 -27.88 12.72 -47.11
N LYS A 91 -28.29 11.45 -47.15
CA LYS A 91 -27.42 10.26 -47.29
C LYS A 91 -26.35 10.16 -46.20
N GLY A 92 -26.70 10.56 -44.98
CA GLY A 92 -25.83 10.46 -43.82
C GLY A 92 -25.63 9.01 -43.36
N THR A 93 -24.68 8.85 -42.45
CA THR A 93 -24.22 7.58 -41.87
C THR A 93 -24.85 7.32 -40.50
N TRP A 94 -24.61 6.12 -39.94
CA TRP A 94 -24.99 5.80 -38.56
C TRP A 94 -24.37 6.75 -37.53
N ASP A 95 -23.13 7.21 -37.76
CA ASP A 95 -22.47 8.22 -36.93
C ASP A 95 -23.21 9.56 -36.97
N ASP A 96 -23.71 9.97 -38.14
CA ASP A 96 -24.49 11.20 -38.27
C ASP A 96 -25.81 11.12 -37.50
N ILE A 97 -26.48 9.96 -37.55
CA ILE A 97 -27.68 9.72 -36.74
C ILE A 97 -27.32 9.79 -35.26
N ALA A 98 -26.26 9.11 -34.82
CA ALA A 98 -25.81 9.14 -33.43
C ALA A 98 -25.48 10.56 -32.94
N ILE A 99 -24.78 11.36 -33.74
CA ILE A 99 -24.47 12.77 -33.45
C ILE A 99 -25.74 13.57 -33.24
N VAL A 100 -26.71 13.42 -34.14
CA VAL A 100 -27.98 14.16 -34.08
C VAL A 100 -28.78 13.73 -32.84
N THR A 101 -28.90 12.43 -32.58
CA THR A 101 -29.60 11.91 -31.38
C THR A 101 -28.93 12.35 -30.08
N LEU A 102 -27.60 12.30 -29.98
CA LEU A 102 -26.86 12.78 -28.81
C LEU A 102 -27.03 14.30 -28.62
N SER A 103 -27.04 15.05 -29.73
CA SER A 103 -27.30 16.50 -29.73
C SER A 103 -28.71 16.81 -29.25
N LEU A 104 -29.72 16.02 -29.64
CA LEU A 104 -31.08 16.12 -29.13
C LEU A 104 -31.16 15.79 -27.63
N GLY A 105 -30.36 14.83 -27.16
CA GLY A 105 -30.16 14.55 -25.73
C GLY A 105 -29.66 15.79 -24.96
N LEU A 106 -28.62 16.45 -25.48
CA LEU A 106 -28.10 17.67 -24.85
C LEU A 106 -29.08 18.84 -24.92
N LEU A 107 -29.68 19.08 -26.08
CA LEU A 107 -30.65 20.16 -26.28
C LEU A 107 -31.87 19.99 -25.39
N SER A 108 -32.44 18.78 -25.32
CA SER A 108 -33.58 18.49 -24.44
C SER A 108 -33.21 18.64 -22.95
N GLN A 109 -31.98 18.29 -22.56
CA GLN A 109 -31.48 18.56 -21.21
C GLN A 109 -31.39 20.07 -20.93
N LEU A 110 -30.81 20.87 -21.82
CA LEU A 110 -30.69 22.31 -21.64
C LEU A 110 -32.05 23.02 -21.62
N LEU A 111 -32.95 22.66 -22.53
CA LEU A 111 -34.32 23.19 -22.58
C LEU A 111 -35.10 22.84 -21.31
N GLY A 112 -34.96 21.61 -20.81
CA GLY A 112 -35.54 21.20 -19.53
C GLY A 112 -34.99 21.99 -18.34
N ASP A 113 -33.69 22.29 -18.32
CA ASP A 113 -33.09 23.14 -17.29
C ASP A 113 -33.65 24.58 -17.34
N VAL A 114 -33.80 25.16 -18.53
CA VAL A 114 -34.40 26.49 -18.72
C VAL A 114 -35.86 26.50 -18.27
N TRP A 115 -36.62 25.45 -18.60
CA TRP A 115 -38.02 25.31 -18.17
C TRP A 115 -38.14 25.24 -16.65
N LEU A 116 -37.39 24.35 -16.00
CA LEU A 116 -37.44 24.15 -14.54
C LEU A 116 -36.95 25.38 -13.76
N ARG A 117 -36.06 26.19 -14.33
CA ARG A 117 -35.69 27.49 -13.74
C ARG A 117 -36.83 28.50 -13.77
N ARG A 118 -37.66 28.49 -14.83
CA ARG A 118 -38.83 29.37 -14.95
C ARG A 118 -40.06 28.83 -14.21
N HIS A 119 -40.17 27.52 -14.06
CA HIS A 119 -41.28 26.83 -13.41
C HIS A 119 -40.76 25.79 -12.39
N PRO A 120 -40.31 26.22 -11.20
CA PRO A 120 -39.70 25.33 -10.21
C PRO A 120 -40.65 24.22 -9.72
N ASP A 121 -41.95 24.49 -9.66
CA ASP A 121 -42.98 23.56 -9.17
C ASP A 121 -43.55 22.63 -10.27
N SER A 122 -42.86 22.56 -11.41
CA SER A 122 -43.29 21.74 -12.56
C SER A 122 -43.28 20.24 -12.23
N VAL A 123 -44.44 19.59 -12.38
CA VAL A 123 -44.63 18.13 -12.19
C VAL A 123 -44.29 17.28 -13.43
N LEU A 124 -43.68 17.89 -14.46
CA LEU A 124 -43.37 17.23 -15.73
C LEU A 124 -42.14 16.32 -15.60
N THR A 125 -42.38 15.04 -15.31
CA THR A 125 -41.36 14.00 -15.19
C THR A 125 -40.66 13.68 -16.52
N SER A 126 -41.32 13.90 -17.66
CA SER A 126 -40.76 13.68 -19.00
C SER A 126 -39.49 14.50 -19.26
N LEU A 127 -39.37 15.69 -18.65
CA LEU A 127 -38.17 16.51 -18.75
C LEU A 127 -36.92 15.79 -18.23
N HIS A 128 -37.09 14.86 -17.27
CA HIS A 128 -36.01 14.05 -16.73
C HIS A 128 -35.77 12.76 -17.53
N GLY A 129 -36.79 12.20 -18.16
CA GLY A 129 -36.69 10.93 -18.88
C GLY A 129 -36.21 11.06 -20.34
N ILE A 130 -36.62 12.12 -21.03
CA ILE A 130 -36.32 12.30 -22.46
C ILE A 130 -34.80 12.40 -22.73
N PRO A 131 -34.01 13.23 -22.02
CA PRO A 131 -32.59 13.36 -22.33
C PRO A 131 -31.79 12.06 -22.15
N PRO A 132 -31.95 11.28 -21.05
CA PRO A 132 -31.31 9.98 -20.93
C PRO A 132 -31.75 8.99 -22.01
N LEU A 133 -33.01 9.01 -22.46
CA LEU A 133 -33.48 8.12 -23.52
C LEU A 133 -32.73 8.40 -24.83
N TYR A 134 -32.63 9.66 -25.24
CA TYR A 134 -31.83 10.04 -26.41
C TYR A 134 -30.37 9.63 -26.27
N VAL A 135 -29.79 9.87 -25.10
CA VAL A 135 -28.41 9.46 -24.85
C VAL A 135 -28.21 7.95 -24.96
N ILE A 136 -29.16 7.15 -24.47
CA ILE A 136 -29.08 5.69 -24.57
C ILE A 136 -29.15 5.27 -26.04
N ILE A 137 -30.12 5.79 -26.80
CA ILE A 137 -30.28 5.47 -28.22
C ILE A 137 -29.05 5.91 -29.02
N GLY A 138 -28.68 7.18 -28.95
CA GLY A 138 -27.53 7.72 -29.67
C GLY A 138 -26.21 7.07 -29.24
N GLY A 139 -26.10 6.68 -27.97
CA GLY A 139 -24.97 5.91 -27.46
C GLY A 139 -24.87 4.52 -28.09
N PHE A 140 -25.98 3.78 -28.23
CA PHE A 140 -25.98 2.48 -28.92
C PHE A 140 -25.59 2.64 -30.40
N LEU A 141 -26.15 3.64 -31.09
CA LEU A 141 -25.83 3.91 -32.49
C LEU A 141 -24.33 4.26 -32.69
N ALA A 142 -23.77 5.07 -31.80
CA ALA A 142 -22.37 5.48 -31.81
C ALA A 142 -21.35 4.34 -31.56
N HIS A 143 -21.80 3.18 -31.09
CA HIS A 143 -20.95 2.03 -30.75
C HIS A 143 -21.06 0.89 -31.77
N ASP A 144 -21.69 1.12 -32.92
CA ASP A 144 -21.73 0.16 -34.03
C ASP A 144 -20.31 -0.24 -34.47
N HIS A 145 -19.39 0.74 -34.50
CA HIS A 145 -17.97 0.52 -34.77
C HIS A 145 -17.09 1.19 -33.71
N PHE A 146 -16.02 0.52 -33.29
CA PHE A 146 -15.04 1.10 -32.36
C PHE A 146 -14.01 1.94 -33.12
N THR A 147 -14.16 3.26 -33.08
CA THR A 147 -13.39 4.24 -33.84
C THR A 147 -12.72 5.28 -32.93
N SER A 148 -11.92 6.18 -33.51
CA SER A 148 -11.25 7.27 -32.77
C SER A 148 -12.23 8.24 -32.12
N THR A 149 -13.47 8.31 -32.61
CA THR A 149 -14.53 9.21 -32.13
C THR A 149 -15.46 8.55 -31.12
N THR A 150 -15.43 7.23 -30.93
CA THR A 150 -16.30 6.52 -29.98
C THR A 150 -16.21 7.12 -28.57
N GLY A 151 -15.00 7.44 -28.09
CA GLY A 151 -14.82 8.10 -26.80
C GLY A 151 -15.48 9.48 -26.72
N LEU A 152 -15.53 10.24 -27.81
CA LEU A 152 -16.21 11.54 -27.87
C LEU A 152 -17.73 11.39 -27.83
N PHE A 153 -18.28 10.37 -28.49
CA PHE A 153 -19.72 10.07 -28.40
C PHE A 153 -20.13 9.66 -26.99
N THR A 154 -19.32 8.80 -26.34
CA THR A 154 -19.52 8.44 -24.93
C THR A 154 -19.41 9.67 -24.03
N LEU A 155 -18.48 10.59 -24.30
CA LEU A 155 -18.39 11.84 -23.54
C LEU A 155 -19.63 12.73 -23.74
N ALA A 156 -20.13 12.83 -24.98
CA ALA A 156 -21.35 13.57 -25.29
C ALA A 156 -22.57 12.97 -24.57
N ALA A 157 -22.65 11.64 -24.48
CA ALA A 157 -23.65 10.91 -23.70
C ALA A 157 -23.57 11.21 -22.19
N ALA A 158 -22.38 11.42 -21.64
CA ALA A 158 -22.22 11.72 -20.22
C ALA A 158 -22.85 13.05 -19.78
N LEU A 159 -22.83 14.07 -20.64
CA LEU A 159 -23.24 15.42 -20.27
C LEU A 159 -24.74 15.52 -19.92
N PRO A 160 -25.69 14.98 -20.71
CA PRO A 160 -27.10 15.02 -20.35
C PRO A 160 -27.41 14.19 -19.10
N LEU A 161 -26.72 13.05 -18.88
CA LEU A 161 -26.89 12.24 -17.67
C LEU A 161 -26.54 13.01 -16.41
N ILE A 162 -25.39 13.70 -16.41
CA ILE A 162 -24.98 14.59 -15.31
C ILE A 162 -25.97 15.76 -15.16
N GLY A 163 -26.34 16.37 -16.29
CA GLY A 163 -27.21 17.53 -16.35
C GLY A 163 -28.63 17.27 -15.81
N VAL A 164 -29.19 16.09 -16.07
CA VAL A 164 -30.47 15.65 -15.50
C VAL A 164 -30.30 15.20 -14.05
N GLY A 165 -29.27 14.40 -13.75
CA GLY A 165 -29.07 13.83 -12.42
C GLY A 165 -28.89 14.88 -11.32
N ARG A 166 -28.33 16.04 -11.65
CA ARG A 166 -28.18 17.15 -10.70
C ARG A 166 -29.48 17.90 -10.39
N ARG A 167 -30.58 17.67 -11.12
CA ARG A 167 -31.80 18.48 -10.94
C ARG A 167 -32.44 18.26 -9.57
N GLN A 168 -32.48 17.02 -9.10
CA GLN A 168 -33.14 16.62 -7.86
C GLN A 168 -32.35 15.48 -7.17
N PRO A 169 -32.42 15.34 -5.84
CA PRO A 169 -31.69 14.31 -5.10
C PRO A 169 -31.97 12.87 -5.55
N ASP A 170 -33.21 12.56 -5.96
CA ASP A 170 -33.63 11.21 -6.36
C ASP A 170 -33.01 10.76 -7.69
N LEU A 171 -32.59 11.71 -8.53
CA LEU A 171 -31.98 11.44 -9.84
C LEU A 171 -30.45 11.31 -9.77
N LYS A 172 -29.87 11.35 -8.57
CA LYS A 172 -28.42 11.37 -8.35
C LYS A 172 -27.69 10.15 -8.93
N LEU A 173 -28.39 9.01 -9.09
CA LEU A 173 -27.85 7.85 -9.81
C LEU A 173 -27.42 8.22 -11.23
N LEU A 174 -28.16 9.07 -11.94
CA LEU A 174 -27.80 9.52 -13.29
C LEU A 174 -26.53 10.37 -13.28
N THR A 175 -26.26 11.13 -12.22
CA THR A 175 -24.99 11.85 -12.07
C THR A 175 -23.83 10.86 -11.92
N TYR A 176 -23.96 9.81 -11.11
CA TYR A 176 -22.92 8.78 -10.99
C TYR A 176 -22.71 8.00 -12.29
N LEU A 177 -23.81 7.64 -12.99
CA LEU A 177 -23.72 7.01 -14.30
C LEU A 177 -23.03 7.92 -15.30
N GLY A 178 -23.39 9.20 -15.34
CA GLY A 178 -22.72 10.17 -16.21
C GLY A 178 -21.22 10.33 -15.89
N ILE A 179 -20.82 10.36 -14.62
CA ILE A 179 -19.40 10.40 -14.24
C ILE A 179 -18.68 9.11 -14.66
N LEU A 180 -19.31 7.94 -14.47
CA LEU A 180 -18.80 6.67 -14.97
C LEU A 180 -18.63 6.71 -16.49
N THR A 181 -19.60 7.28 -17.21
CA THR A 181 -19.54 7.46 -18.66
C THR A 181 -18.40 8.41 -19.07
N VAL A 182 -18.11 9.48 -18.31
CA VAL A 182 -16.92 10.32 -18.54
C VAL A 182 -15.63 9.48 -18.42
N SER A 183 -15.55 8.61 -17.41
CA SER A 183 -14.39 7.73 -17.26
C SER A 183 -14.29 6.74 -18.42
N ILE A 184 -15.39 6.07 -18.79
CA ILE A 184 -15.43 5.14 -19.94
C ILE A 184 -15.00 5.85 -21.21
N ALA A 185 -15.48 7.07 -21.47
CA ALA A 185 -15.10 7.88 -22.63
C ALA A 185 -13.58 8.10 -22.70
N ALA A 186 -12.96 8.48 -21.58
CA ALA A 186 -11.52 8.68 -21.50
C ALA A 186 -10.74 7.38 -21.73
N TYR A 187 -11.20 6.27 -21.14
CA TYR A 187 -10.59 4.95 -21.32
C TYR A 187 -10.75 4.43 -22.76
N GLN A 188 -11.90 4.61 -23.38
CA GLN A 188 -12.13 4.25 -24.78
C GLN A 188 -11.21 5.04 -25.72
N GLY A 189 -11.09 6.36 -25.50
CA GLY A 189 -10.20 7.21 -26.28
C GLY A 189 -8.74 6.73 -26.23
N LEU A 190 -8.24 6.43 -25.03
CA LEU A 190 -6.89 5.89 -24.87
C LEU A 190 -6.75 4.47 -25.45
N THR A 191 -7.72 3.59 -25.20
CA THR A 191 -7.69 2.20 -25.67
C THR A 191 -7.69 2.14 -27.20
N TYR A 192 -8.47 2.99 -27.87
CA TYR A 192 -8.44 3.08 -29.33
C TYR A 192 -7.04 3.40 -29.86
N GLN A 193 -6.37 4.40 -29.26
CA GLN A 193 -5.01 4.77 -29.64
C GLN A 193 -4.02 3.63 -29.39
N LEU A 194 -4.14 2.92 -28.26
CA LEU A 194 -3.29 1.77 -27.93
C LEU A 194 -3.48 0.59 -28.90
N LEU A 195 -4.70 0.31 -29.34
CA LEU A 195 -4.98 -0.77 -30.28
C LEU A 195 -4.43 -0.49 -31.69
N HIS A 196 -4.25 0.78 -32.05
CA HIS A 196 -3.78 1.19 -33.38
C HIS A 196 -2.32 1.67 -33.39
N SER A 197 -1.68 1.82 -32.23
CA SER A 197 -0.27 2.18 -32.17
C SER A 197 0.62 1.01 -32.62
N SER A 198 1.58 1.28 -33.51
CA SER A 198 2.58 0.31 -33.92
C SER A 198 3.72 0.24 -32.91
N GLY A 199 3.70 -0.78 -32.05
CA GLY A 199 4.76 -1.06 -31.08
C GLY A 199 4.39 -0.79 -29.63
N GLY A 200 5.28 -1.18 -28.71
CA GLY A 200 5.04 -1.18 -27.27
C GLY A 200 4.72 -2.58 -26.73
N ALA A 201 5.06 -2.80 -25.47
CA ALA A 201 4.74 -4.04 -24.76
C ALA A 201 3.38 -3.92 -24.05
N VAL A 202 2.76 -5.05 -23.72
CA VAL A 202 1.42 -5.07 -23.07
C VAL A 202 1.42 -4.28 -21.75
N GLY A 203 2.52 -4.35 -20.99
CA GLY A 203 2.69 -3.58 -19.75
C GLY A 203 2.68 -2.06 -19.97
N ASP A 204 3.10 -1.58 -21.14
CA ASP A 204 3.13 -0.15 -21.46
C ASP A 204 1.70 0.41 -21.56
N GLY A 205 0.81 -0.34 -22.22
CA GLY A 205 -0.61 -0.01 -22.30
C GLY A 205 -1.27 0.02 -20.94
N LEU A 206 -1.01 -0.99 -20.08
CA LEU A 206 -1.51 -1.03 -18.70
C LEU A 206 -0.98 0.15 -17.86
N THR A 207 0.28 0.51 -18.06
CA THR A 207 0.90 1.68 -17.40
C THR A 207 0.23 2.98 -17.82
N LEU A 208 -0.10 3.15 -19.10
CA LEU A 208 -0.81 4.33 -19.60
C LEU A 208 -2.25 4.39 -19.08
N LEU A 209 -2.94 3.24 -18.97
CA LEU A 209 -4.26 3.16 -18.36
C LEU A 209 -4.22 3.50 -16.86
N ALA A 210 -3.18 3.05 -16.14
CA ALA A 210 -2.93 3.45 -14.75
C ALA A 210 -2.65 4.95 -14.63
N GLY A 211 -1.86 5.50 -15.57
CA GLY A 211 -1.58 6.93 -15.68
C GLY A 211 -2.85 7.74 -15.91
N LEU A 212 -3.76 7.28 -16.77
CA LEU A 212 -5.07 7.91 -16.98
C LEU A 212 -5.91 7.89 -15.71
N ALA A 213 -5.99 6.77 -15.01
CA ALA A 213 -6.69 6.65 -13.72
C ALA A 213 -6.15 7.68 -12.70
N THR A 214 -4.82 7.76 -12.62
CA THR A 214 -4.09 8.70 -11.76
C THR A 214 -4.38 10.15 -12.14
N ALA A 215 -4.37 10.47 -13.44
CA ALA A 215 -4.67 11.79 -13.96
C ALA A 215 -6.10 12.21 -13.64
N ILE A 216 -7.08 11.30 -13.79
CA ILE A 216 -8.48 11.54 -13.39
C ILE A 216 -8.56 11.81 -11.88
N ALA A 217 -7.92 10.97 -11.06
CA ALA A 217 -7.92 11.14 -9.61
C ALA A 217 -7.33 12.49 -9.17
N ILE A 218 -6.16 12.86 -9.70
CA ILE A 218 -5.53 14.14 -9.39
C ILE A 218 -6.39 15.30 -9.89
N THR A 219 -6.85 15.25 -11.14
CA THR A 219 -7.67 16.32 -11.75
C THR A 219 -8.95 16.56 -10.96
N TYR A 220 -9.69 15.50 -10.63
CA TYR A 220 -10.94 15.63 -9.85
C TYR A 220 -10.71 16.30 -8.50
N ARG A 221 -9.55 16.04 -7.89
CA ARG A 221 -9.18 16.67 -6.62
C ARG A 221 -8.77 18.12 -6.80
N LEU A 222 -8.04 18.47 -7.86
CA LEU A 222 -7.62 19.84 -8.16
C LEU A 222 -8.81 20.75 -8.50
N VAL A 223 -9.75 20.27 -9.31
CA VAL A 223 -10.95 21.03 -9.70
C VAL A 223 -12.18 20.70 -8.84
N ALA A 224 -11.96 20.18 -7.62
CA ALA A 224 -13.02 19.65 -6.77
C ALA A 224 -14.13 20.66 -6.45
N GLN A 225 -13.79 21.94 -6.31
CA GLN A 225 -14.77 23.00 -6.04
C GLN A 225 -15.76 23.17 -7.20
N SER A 226 -15.25 23.27 -8.44
CA SER A 226 -16.07 23.37 -9.65
C SER A 226 -16.91 22.12 -9.87
N LEU A 227 -16.33 20.93 -9.64
CA LEU A 227 -17.04 19.66 -9.78
C LEU A 227 -18.13 19.49 -8.73
N GLN A 228 -17.88 19.85 -7.47
CA GLN A 228 -18.91 19.82 -6.42
C GLN A 228 -20.08 20.73 -6.76
N PHE A 229 -19.81 21.95 -7.25
CA PHE A 229 -20.84 22.88 -7.68
C PHE A 229 -21.65 22.34 -8.86
N TYR A 230 -20.98 21.86 -9.91
CA TYR A 230 -21.64 21.44 -11.15
C TYR A 230 -22.36 20.09 -11.03
N TRP A 231 -21.73 19.09 -10.39
CA TRP A 231 -22.30 17.75 -10.20
C TRP A 231 -23.22 17.64 -8.98
N ARG A 232 -23.26 18.68 -8.11
CA ARG A 232 -24.02 18.67 -6.85
C ARG A 232 -23.74 17.43 -5.98
N LEU A 233 -22.49 17.01 -5.96
CA LEU A 233 -21.99 15.98 -5.07
C LEU A 233 -21.44 16.60 -3.78
N THR A 234 -21.61 15.90 -2.66
CA THR A 234 -20.90 16.29 -1.44
C THR A 234 -19.41 16.03 -1.61
N ARG A 235 -18.58 16.70 -0.82
CA ARG A 235 -17.13 16.49 -0.82
C ARG A 235 -16.76 15.01 -0.61
N SER A 236 -17.46 14.31 0.28
CA SER A 236 -17.22 12.88 0.54
C SER A 236 -17.53 12.03 -0.69
N GLN A 237 -18.61 12.32 -1.41
CA GLN A 237 -19.02 11.56 -2.59
C GLN A 237 -18.04 11.74 -3.74
N LEU A 238 -17.59 12.98 -3.99
CA LEU A 238 -16.57 13.24 -5.00
C LEU A 238 -15.26 12.52 -4.64
N LEU A 239 -14.83 12.56 -3.37
CA LEU A 239 -13.63 11.87 -2.93
C LEU A 239 -13.73 10.35 -3.10
N THR A 240 -14.90 9.74 -2.87
CA THR A 240 -15.09 8.30 -3.13
C THR A 240 -14.82 7.98 -4.60
N VAL A 241 -15.37 8.76 -5.54
CA VAL A 241 -15.10 8.59 -6.97
C VAL A 241 -13.62 8.76 -7.28
N THR A 242 -12.97 9.76 -6.69
CA THR A 242 -11.53 9.98 -6.85
C THR A 242 -10.70 8.80 -6.34
N HIS A 243 -11.05 8.24 -5.18
CA HIS A 243 -10.36 7.09 -4.58
C HIS A 243 -10.54 5.80 -5.39
N ILE A 244 -11.70 5.60 -6.01
CA ILE A 244 -11.92 4.46 -6.91
C ILE A 244 -10.97 4.52 -8.11
N HIS A 245 -10.77 5.71 -8.70
CA HIS A 245 -9.80 5.88 -9.79
C HIS A 245 -8.36 5.68 -9.34
N TRP A 246 -7.98 6.19 -8.17
CA TRP A 246 -6.67 5.92 -7.59
C TRP A 246 -6.45 4.42 -7.39
N LEU A 247 -7.40 3.71 -6.76
CA LEU A 247 -7.31 2.27 -6.53
C LEU A 247 -7.22 1.48 -7.83
N GLY A 248 -8.04 1.83 -8.84
CA GLY A 248 -7.96 1.24 -10.17
C GLY A 248 -6.59 1.49 -10.83
N GLY A 249 -6.04 2.68 -10.67
CA GLY A 249 -4.69 3.02 -11.12
C GLY A 249 -3.61 2.18 -10.45
N SER A 250 -3.67 2.02 -9.13
CA SER A 250 -2.75 1.17 -8.35
C SER A 250 -2.82 -0.29 -8.77
N ILE A 251 -4.02 -0.84 -8.99
CA ILE A 251 -4.20 -2.21 -9.48
C ILE A 251 -3.61 -2.36 -10.88
N LEU A 252 -3.91 -1.44 -11.79
CA LEU A 252 -3.37 -1.46 -13.15
C LEU A 252 -1.84 -1.35 -13.18
N ALA A 253 -1.26 -0.47 -12.33
CA ALA A 253 0.18 -0.35 -12.18
C ALA A 253 0.80 -1.65 -11.65
N PHE A 254 0.17 -2.30 -10.68
CA PHE A 254 0.62 -3.60 -10.19
C PHE A 254 0.57 -4.68 -11.28
N VAL A 255 -0.54 -4.78 -12.02
CA VAL A 255 -0.68 -5.75 -13.11
C VAL A 255 0.32 -5.46 -14.25
N ALA A 256 0.64 -4.19 -14.51
CA ALA A 256 1.63 -3.79 -15.50
C ALA A 256 3.02 -4.37 -15.22
N LEU A 257 3.42 -4.54 -13.95
CA LEU A 257 4.70 -5.19 -13.59
C LEU A 257 4.76 -6.68 -13.91
N ILE A 258 3.60 -7.34 -13.99
CA ILE A 258 3.51 -8.78 -14.30
C ILE A 258 3.60 -9.01 -15.82
N ALA A 259 3.32 -7.96 -16.61
CA ALA A 259 3.44 -7.98 -18.05
C ALA A 259 4.82 -7.47 -18.52
N PRO A 260 5.29 -7.85 -19.72
CA PRO A 260 6.48 -7.26 -20.29
C PRO A 260 6.33 -5.75 -20.46
N LEU A 261 7.34 -5.00 -20.02
CA LEU A 261 7.44 -3.54 -20.17
C LEU A 261 8.60 -3.22 -21.12
N SER A 262 8.41 -2.27 -22.02
CA SER A 262 9.49 -1.73 -22.83
C SER A 262 10.40 -0.80 -21.99
N PRO A 263 11.62 -0.46 -22.46
CA PRO A 263 12.48 0.49 -21.75
C PRO A 263 11.81 1.83 -21.43
N THR A 264 11.00 2.36 -22.35
CA THR A 264 10.23 3.59 -22.13
C THR A 264 9.03 3.35 -21.22
N GLY A 265 8.35 2.21 -21.35
CA GLY A 265 7.26 1.80 -20.47
C GLY A 265 7.69 1.69 -19.00
N LEU A 266 8.89 1.19 -18.74
CA LEU A 266 9.49 1.12 -17.39
C LEU A 266 9.62 2.51 -16.75
N LEU A 267 10.15 3.50 -17.49
CA LEU A 267 10.26 4.88 -17.01
C LEU A 267 8.88 5.48 -16.73
N MET A 268 7.93 5.27 -17.65
CA MET A 268 6.54 5.71 -17.45
C MET A 268 5.92 5.06 -16.22
N TRP A 269 6.19 3.78 -15.97
CA TRP A 269 5.68 3.06 -14.81
C TRP A 269 6.20 3.66 -13.51
N ILE A 270 7.50 3.96 -13.43
CA ILE A 270 8.08 4.63 -12.25
C ILE A 270 7.41 5.98 -12.01
N VAL A 271 7.20 6.78 -13.07
CA VAL A 271 6.53 8.09 -12.96
C VAL A 271 5.10 7.93 -12.48
N VAL A 272 4.31 7.06 -13.09
CA VAL A 272 2.90 6.83 -12.73
C VAL A 272 2.77 6.32 -11.30
N THR A 273 3.55 5.32 -10.91
CA THR A 273 3.53 4.77 -9.54
C THR A 273 4.00 5.80 -8.51
N THR A 274 4.96 6.66 -8.86
CA THR A 274 5.37 7.78 -7.99
C THR A 274 4.24 8.80 -7.81
N LEU A 275 3.48 9.10 -8.86
CA LEU A 275 2.32 9.99 -8.79
C LEU A 275 1.18 9.38 -7.95
N LEU A 276 0.92 8.07 -8.07
CA LEU A 276 -0.02 7.34 -7.23
C LEU A 276 0.40 7.37 -5.76
N ALA A 277 1.68 7.10 -5.47
CA ALA A 277 2.25 7.21 -4.15
C ALA A 277 2.12 8.63 -3.58
N GLY A 278 2.42 9.64 -4.40
CA GLY A 278 2.28 11.06 -4.06
C GLY A 278 0.82 11.44 -3.75
N TYR A 279 -0.14 10.93 -4.51
CA TYR A 279 -1.56 11.13 -4.24
C TYR A 279 -1.96 10.53 -2.88
N ALA A 280 -1.53 9.31 -2.57
CA ALA A 280 -1.81 8.64 -1.30
C ALA A 280 -1.17 9.38 -0.12
N ILE A 281 0.10 9.78 -0.23
CA ILE A 281 0.77 10.62 0.77
C ILE A 281 0.02 11.94 0.96
N TRP A 282 -0.46 12.57 -0.12
CA TRP A 282 -1.25 13.79 -0.02
C TRP A 282 -2.61 13.58 0.68
N GLN A 283 -3.25 12.41 0.54
CA GLN A 283 -4.43 12.04 1.35
C GLN A 283 -4.08 11.79 2.83
N GLY A 284 -2.85 11.35 3.08
CA GLY A 284 -2.23 11.16 4.40
C GLY A 284 -2.34 12.35 5.36
N ARG A 285 -2.48 13.58 4.86
CA ARG A 285 -2.69 14.79 5.68
C ARG A 285 -4.03 14.79 6.42
N THR A 286 -5.03 14.10 5.86
CA THR A 286 -6.38 14.03 6.43
C THR A 286 -6.65 12.71 7.15
N ARG A 287 -6.03 11.63 6.67
CA ARG A 287 -6.25 10.27 7.14
C ARG A 287 -4.93 9.51 7.09
N GLU A 288 -4.39 9.18 8.25
CA GLU A 288 -3.02 8.71 8.38
C GLU A 288 -2.77 7.36 7.69
N GLU A 289 -3.80 6.52 7.54
CA GLU A 289 -3.70 5.20 6.91
C GLU A 289 -3.22 5.26 5.45
N TRP A 290 -3.49 6.37 4.75
CA TRP A 290 -3.06 6.58 3.37
C TRP A 290 -1.56 6.73 3.21
N VAL A 291 -0.85 7.14 4.26
CA VAL A 291 0.61 7.24 4.23
C VAL A 291 1.23 5.85 4.02
N TYR A 292 0.67 4.80 4.64
CA TYR A 292 1.20 3.44 4.46
C TYR A 292 1.08 2.98 3.01
N LEU A 293 -0.06 3.22 2.36
CA LEU A 293 -0.27 2.88 0.95
C LEU A 293 0.73 3.62 0.05
N GLY A 294 0.92 4.92 0.29
CA GLY A 294 1.89 5.72 -0.46
C GLY A 294 3.34 5.31 -0.22
N VAL A 295 3.71 4.90 1.00
CA VAL A 295 5.05 4.37 1.29
C VAL A 295 5.28 3.04 0.58
N VAL A 296 4.28 2.15 0.52
CA VAL A 296 4.39 0.87 -0.20
C VAL A 296 4.57 1.11 -1.70
N GLU A 297 3.72 1.92 -2.33
CA GLU A 297 3.84 2.24 -3.76
C GLU A 297 5.13 3.00 -4.07
N GLY A 298 5.51 3.96 -3.24
CA GLY A 298 6.76 4.70 -3.39
C GLY A 298 7.98 3.79 -3.24
N SER A 299 7.96 2.86 -2.29
CA SER A 299 9.02 1.87 -2.09
C SER A 299 9.11 0.89 -3.28
N ALA A 300 7.98 0.49 -3.87
CA ALA A 300 7.95 -0.30 -5.10
C ALA A 300 8.53 0.46 -6.30
N ALA A 301 8.17 1.74 -6.47
CA ALA A 301 8.73 2.60 -7.51
C ALA A 301 10.25 2.75 -7.36
N ILE A 302 10.74 3.00 -6.14
CA ILE A 302 12.16 3.11 -5.84
C ILE A 302 12.88 1.78 -6.07
N ALA A 303 12.35 0.66 -5.56
CA ALA A 303 12.96 -0.66 -5.72
C ALA A 303 13.10 -1.04 -7.20
N HIS A 304 12.06 -0.75 -7.99
CA HIS A 304 12.08 -1.00 -9.43
C HIS A 304 13.05 -0.05 -10.16
N ALA A 305 13.11 1.23 -9.80
CA ALA A 305 14.10 2.15 -10.35
C ALA A 305 15.54 1.70 -10.04
N LEU A 306 15.78 1.20 -8.82
CA LEU A 306 17.06 0.64 -8.43
C LEU A 306 17.40 -0.63 -9.22
N SER A 307 16.43 -1.51 -9.52
CA SER A 307 16.66 -2.72 -10.32
C SER A 307 17.05 -2.46 -11.77
N GLN A 308 16.73 -1.28 -12.30
CA GLN A 308 17.18 -0.88 -13.64
C GLN A 308 18.56 -0.24 -13.64
N THR A 309 19.03 0.27 -12.49
CA THR A 309 20.28 1.04 -12.38
C THR A 309 21.42 0.23 -11.78
N LEU A 310 21.11 -0.72 -10.89
CA LEU A 310 22.07 -1.53 -10.17
C LEU A 310 21.95 -3.00 -10.57
N PRO A 311 23.07 -3.76 -10.60
CA PRO A 311 23.02 -5.20 -10.78
C PRO A 311 22.18 -5.88 -9.70
N GLU A 312 21.43 -6.92 -10.08
CA GLU A 312 20.59 -7.69 -9.16
C GLU A 312 21.39 -8.22 -7.95
N SER A 313 22.61 -8.70 -8.19
CA SER A 313 23.51 -9.16 -7.12
C SER A 313 23.82 -8.07 -6.09
N MET A 314 23.92 -6.81 -6.51
CA MET A 314 24.13 -5.67 -5.62
C MET A 314 22.86 -5.36 -4.80
N LEU A 315 21.69 -5.44 -5.42
CA LEU A 315 20.42 -5.22 -4.71
C LEU A 315 20.11 -6.30 -3.69
N LEU A 316 20.40 -7.56 -4.03
CA LEU A 316 20.22 -8.68 -3.12
C LEU A 316 21.23 -8.61 -1.95
N SER A 317 22.48 -8.25 -2.22
CA SER A 317 23.51 -8.17 -1.18
C SER A 317 23.40 -6.94 -0.26
N TRP A 318 23.08 -5.76 -0.82
CA TRP A 318 23.02 -4.47 -0.12
C TRP A 318 21.61 -3.96 0.16
N GLY A 319 20.57 -4.70 -0.24
CA GLY A 319 19.18 -4.26 -0.15
C GLY A 319 18.77 -3.79 1.24
N ALA A 320 19.14 -4.52 2.29
CA ALA A 320 18.82 -4.16 3.67
C ALA A 320 19.51 -2.87 4.13
N ALA A 321 20.76 -2.63 3.72
CA ALA A 321 21.44 -1.37 3.97
C ALA A 321 20.79 -0.18 3.24
N ILE A 322 20.41 -0.37 1.97
CA ILE A 322 19.68 0.64 1.19
C ILE A 322 18.33 0.95 1.86
N ALA A 323 17.59 -0.08 2.27
CA ALA A 323 16.34 0.05 3.00
C ALA A 323 16.51 0.77 4.34
N SER A 324 17.60 0.51 5.07
CA SER A 324 17.97 1.22 6.30
C SER A 324 18.22 2.71 6.06
N LEU A 325 18.85 3.07 4.94
CA LEU A 325 19.06 4.47 4.55
C LEU A 325 17.72 5.17 4.25
N PHE A 326 16.83 4.52 3.50
CA PHE A 326 15.49 5.07 3.26
C PHE A 326 14.69 5.21 4.56
N ALA A 327 14.71 4.19 5.41
CA ALA A 327 14.05 4.21 6.71
C ALA A 327 14.58 5.34 7.63
N PHE A 328 15.88 5.60 7.59
CA PHE A 328 16.48 6.75 8.29
C PHE A 328 15.91 8.08 7.79
N GLY A 329 15.78 8.26 6.46
CA GLY A 329 15.10 9.42 5.87
C GLY A 329 13.63 9.52 6.33
N LEU A 330 12.89 8.42 6.27
CA LEU A 330 11.49 8.38 6.73
C LEU A 330 11.35 8.73 8.22
N TYR A 331 12.34 8.45 9.07
CA TYR A 331 12.26 8.81 10.48
C TYR A 331 12.65 10.28 10.76
N THR A 332 13.67 10.78 10.07
CA THR A 332 14.31 12.07 10.40
C THR A 332 13.59 13.29 9.82
N LEU A 333 12.84 13.12 8.74
CA LEU A 333 12.12 14.22 8.11
C LEU A 333 11.06 14.84 9.04
N PRO A 334 10.87 16.18 9.01
CA PRO A 334 10.02 16.89 9.96
C PRO A 334 8.53 16.83 9.56
N TRP A 335 7.99 15.62 9.38
CA TRP A 335 6.64 15.35 8.85
C TRP A 335 5.52 16.17 9.49
N GLN A 336 5.60 16.35 10.81
CA GLN A 336 4.62 17.13 11.57
C GLN A 336 4.59 18.61 11.15
N THR A 337 5.75 19.20 10.86
CA THR A 337 5.84 20.59 10.37
C THR A 337 5.29 20.73 8.95
N TRP A 338 5.34 19.66 8.16
CA TRP A 338 4.79 19.63 6.81
C TRP A 338 3.31 19.22 6.75
N GLY A 339 2.67 19.00 7.92
CA GLY A 339 1.24 18.72 8.03
C GLY A 339 0.85 17.24 8.01
N TRP A 340 1.79 16.31 8.22
CA TRP A 340 1.51 14.86 8.34
C TRP A 340 1.69 14.37 9.79
N SER A 341 0.94 13.32 10.19
CA SER A 341 1.20 12.66 11.47
C SER A 341 2.55 11.92 11.43
N ARG A 342 3.26 11.83 12.55
CA ARG A 342 4.58 11.17 12.61
C ARG A 342 4.49 9.65 12.56
N ARG A 343 3.43 9.09 13.14
CA ARG A 343 3.30 7.66 13.45
C ARG A 343 3.44 6.75 12.22
N PRO A 344 2.81 7.01 11.06
CA PRO A 344 2.94 6.13 9.91
C PRO A 344 4.37 6.05 9.38
N TRP A 345 5.05 7.20 9.27
CA TRP A 345 6.44 7.26 8.81
C TRP A 345 7.39 6.52 9.75
N GLN A 346 7.22 6.68 11.07
CA GLN A 346 8.01 5.98 12.07
C GLN A 346 7.78 4.47 12.03
N THR A 347 6.52 4.05 11.83
CA THR A 347 6.15 2.63 11.74
C THR A 347 6.72 2.00 10.46
N SER A 348 6.60 2.69 9.33
CA SER A 348 7.23 2.27 8.07
C SER A 348 8.75 2.20 8.17
N ALA A 349 9.39 3.19 8.80
CA ALA A 349 10.84 3.18 9.05
C ALA A 349 11.27 2.00 9.93
N ALA A 350 10.46 1.62 10.93
CA ALA A 350 10.77 0.48 11.79
C ALA A 350 10.67 -0.87 11.05
N LEU A 351 9.72 -1.02 10.12
CA LEU A 351 9.44 -2.29 9.45
C LEU A 351 10.27 -2.52 8.18
N LEU A 352 10.55 -1.46 7.40
CA LEU A 352 11.11 -1.59 6.07
C LEU A 352 12.46 -2.34 6.04
N PRO A 353 13.47 -2.00 6.87
CA PRO A 353 14.76 -2.69 6.80
C PRO A 353 14.67 -4.17 7.16
N GLY A 354 13.91 -4.51 8.22
CA GLY A 354 13.68 -5.88 8.65
C GLY A 354 12.94 -6.73 7.62
N ALA A 355 11.96 -6.15 6.92
CA ALA A 355 11.28 -6.83 5.81
C ALA A 355 12.26 -7.19 4.68
N ILE A 356 13.15 -6.26 4.32
CA ILE A 356 14.15 -6.52 3.27
C ILE A 356 15.19 -7.56 3.72
N VAL A 357 15.64 -7.51 4.99
CA VAL A 357 16.51 -8.57 5.55
C VAL A 357 15.90 -9.96 5.38
N LEU A 358 14.59 -10.12 5.64
CA LEU A 358 13.90 -11.40 5.48
C LEU A 358 13.83 -11.83 4.01
N ILE A 359 13.61 -10.89 3.09
CA ILE A 359 13.55 -11.16 1.65
C ILE A 359 14.93 -11.55 1.11
N THR A 360 16.00 -10.89 1.55
CA THR A 360 17.37 -11.09 1.04
C THR A 360 18.20 -12.07 1.88
N ASN A 361 17.57 -12.92 2.70
CA ASN A 361 18.27 -13.65 3.76
C ASN A 361 19.43 -14.54 3.28
N GLU A 362 19.35 -15.11 2.09
CA GLU A 362 20.38 -16.02 1.57
C GLU A 362 21.61 -15.28 1.01
N THR A 363 21.40 -14.06 0.50
CA THR A 363 22.37 -13.31 -0.31
C THR A 363 22.91 -12.05 0.37
N ILE A 364 22.27 -11.63 1.47
CA ILE A 364 22.64 -10.45 2.25
C ILE A 364 24.09 -10.50 2.73
N THR A 365 24.87 -9.43 2.56
CA THR A 365 26.27 -9.38 3.01
C THR A 365 26.39 -9.09 4.51
N VAL A 366 27.54 -9.45 5.08
CA VAL A 366 27.89 -9.12 6.47
C VAL A 366 27.81 -7.62 6.73
N GLN A 367 28.32 -6.80 5.79
CA GLN A 367 28.27 -5.34 5.88
C GLN A 367 26.83 -4.82 5.91
N SER A 368 25.95 -5.39 5.08
CA SER A 368 24.54 -5.01 5.04
C SER A 368 23.78 -5.38 6.33
N LEU A 369 24.05 -6.56 6.91
CA LEU A 369 23.53 -6.95 8.21
C LEU A 369 24.01 -6.02 9.33
N LEU A 370 25.31 -5.69 9.37
CA LEU A 370 25.87 -4.79 10.38
C LEU A 370 25.33 -3.36 10.28
N LEU A 371 25.16 -2.83 9.07
CA LEU A 371 24.55 -1.52 8.86
C LEU A 371 23.08 -1.51 9.31
N THR A 372 22.34 -2.59 9.04
CA THR A 372 20.94 -2.73 9.47
C THR A 372 20.85 -2.90 11.00
N ALA A 373 21.77 -3.64 11.60
CA ALA A 373 21.90 -3.76 13.06
C ALA A 373 22.20 -2.40 13.70
N ALA A 374 23.14 -1.63 13.13
CA ALA A 374 23.47 -0.28 13.59
C ALA A 374 22.27 0.67 13.47
N PHE A 375 21.51 0.58 12.38
CA PHE A 375 20.26 1.31 12.23
C PHE A 375 19.26 0.97 13.34
N TYR A 376 18.99 -0.32 13.61
CA TYR A 376 18.06 -0.71 14.67
C TYR A 376 18.55 -0.33 16.07
N ALA A 377 19.86 -0.39 16.33
CA ALA A 377 20.43 0.07 17.60
C ALA A 377 20.25 1.58 17.80
N TRP A 378 20.52 2.37 16.76
CA TRP A 378 20.26 3.81 16.77
C TRP A 378 18.77 4.10 16.94
N PHE A 379 17.91 3.40 16.18
CA PHE A 379 16.47 3.60 16.18
C PHE A 379 15.84 3.22 17.52
N ALA A 380 16.31 2.15 18.17
CA ALA A 380 15.93 1.77 19.53
C ALA A 380 16.21 2.89 20.54
N ARG A 381 17.39 3.53 20.44
CA ARG A 381 17.76 4.67 21.28
C ARG A 381 16.92 5.91 20.97
N ALA A 382 16.72 6.22 19.68
CA ALA A 382 15.97 7.39 19.23
C ALA A 382 14.47 7.32 19.62
N THR A 383 13.90 6.11 19.67
CA THR A 383 12.50 5.88 20.02
C THR A 383 12.27 5.44 21.48
N ALA A 384 13.34 5.26 22.25
CA ALA A 384 13.31 4.66 23.59
C ALA A 384 12.62 3.28 23.65
N GLN A 385 12.70 2.50 22.57
CA GLN A 385 12.11 1.16 22.46
C GLN A 385 13.18 0.07 22.52
N ILE A 386 13.41 -0.46 23.73
CA ILE A 386 14.44 -1.49 23.98
C ILE A 386 14.18 -2.78 23.20
N ARG A 387 12.93 -3.10 22.86
CA ARG A 387 12.64 -4.31 22.05
C ARG A 387 13.36 -4.33 20.70
N LEU A 388 13.64 -3.15 20.12
CA LEU A 388 14.36 -3.03 18.85
C LEU A 388 15.87 -3.25 19.01
N SER A 389 16.43 -3.10 20.22
CA SER A 389 17.83 -3.45 20.47
C SER A 389 18.06 -4.96 20.43
N TYR A 390 17.06 -5.77 20.77
CA TYR A 390 17.15 -7.23 20.58
C TYR A 390 17.18 -7.62 19.10
N LEU A 391 16.45 -6.90 18.25
CA LEU A 391 16.53 -7.10 16.81
C LEU A 391 17.92 -6.70 16.28
N ALA A 392 18.47 -5.57 16.73
CA ALA A 392 19.84 -5.17 16.40
C ALA A 392 20.87 -6.23 16.81
N LEU A 393 20.74 -6.77 18.03
CA LEU A 393 21.60 -7.84 18.54
C LEU A 393 21.49 -9.11 17.68
N GLY A 394 20.28 -9.56 17.37
CA GLY A 394 20.08 -10.74 16.53
C GLY A 394 20.67 -10.61 15.12
N LEU A 395 20.58 -9.42 14.53
CA LEU A 395 21.22 -9.13 13.23
C LEU A 395 22.75 -9.09 13.33
N ALA A 396 23.30 -8.56 14.42
CA ALA A 396 24.74 -8.57 14.68
C ALA A 396 25.25 -10.00 14.91
N ASP A 397 24.53 -10.80 15.69
CA ASP A 397 24.84 -12.22 15.93
C ASP A 397 24.82 -13.01 14.62
N TRP A 398 23.82 -12.78 13.78
CA TRP A 398 23.76 -13.40 12.46
C TRP A 398 24.95 -12.97 11.58
N ALA A 399 25.32 -11.69 11.58
CA ALA A 399 26.51 -11.24 10.85
C ALA A 399 27.78 -11.95 11.33
N ILE A 400 27.95 -12.13 12.65
CA ILE A 400 29.08 -12.86 13.23
C ILE A 400 29.05 -14.33 12.79
N LEU A 401 27.91 -15.02 12.93
CA LEU A 401 27.77 -16.41 12.52
C LEU A 401 28.06 -16.61 11.04
N LYS A 402 27.67 -15.65 10.20
CA LYS A 402 27.97 -15.67 8.77
C LYS A 402 29.47 -15.58 8.52
N VAL A 403 30.17 -14.66 9.18
CA VAL A 403 31.64 -14.56 9.11
C VAL A 403 32.31 -15.86 9.57
N LEU A 404 31.85 -16.45 10.68
CA LEU A 404 32.41 -17.72 11.17
C LEU A 404 32.27 -18.83 10.13
N ASN A 405 31.12 -18.90 9.45
CA ASN A 405 30.89 -19.86 8.39
C ASN A 405 31.74 -19.58 7.13
N GLU A 406 31.80 -18.32 6.66
CA GLU A 406 32.57 -17.91 5.48
C GLU A 406 34.08 -18.21 5.63
N TYR A 407 34.64 -17.99 6.82
CA TYR A 407 36.05 -18.29 7.11
C TYR A 407 36.27 -19.72 7.64
N SER A 408 35.26 -20.59 7.63
CA SER A 408 35.34 -21.98 8.14
C SER A 408 35.87 -22.07 9.58
N LEU A 409 35.53 -21.09 10.42
CA LEU A 409 35.92 -21.03 11.83
C LEU A 409 35.04 -21.96 12.66
N THR A 410 35.36 -23.25 12.64
CA THR A 410 34.58 -24.32 13.31
C THR A 410 34.82 -24.45 14.80
N ASN A 411 35.64 -23.58 15.40
CA ASN A 411 35.93 -23.63 16.82
C ASN A 411 34.66 -23.34 17.66
N PRO A 412 34.20 -24.27 18.53
CA PRO A 412 33.00 -24.09 19.34
C PRO A 412 33.01 -22.84 20.22
N LEU A 413 34.19 -22.30 20.57
CA LEU A 413 34.31 -21.10 21.39
C LEU A 413 33.63 -19.92 20.73
N TRP A 414 33.80 -19.76 19.41
CA TRP A 414 33.20 -18.63 18.68
C TRP A 414 31.67 -18.63 18.80
N PHE A 415 31.04 -19.78 18.62
CA PHE A 415 29.59 -19.92 18.75
C PHE A 415 29.12 -19.67 20.18
N THR A 416 29.86 -20.17 21.18
CA THR A 416 29.53 -19.89 22.58
C THR A 416 29.78 -18.44 22.98
N THR A 417 30.74 -17.74 22.37
CA THR A 417 30.95 -16.29 22.58
C THR A 417 29.72 -15.51 22.14
N VAL A 418 29.17 -15.83 20.96
CA VAL A 418 27.95 -15.19 20.46
C VAL A 418 26.82 -15.37 21.46
N ILE A 419 26.47 -16.63 21.80
CA ILE A 419 25.37 -16.93 22.73
C ILE A 419 25.59 -16.27 24.11
N SER A 420 26.81 -16.39 24.66
CA SER A 420 27.13 -15.84 25.98
C SER A 420 27.09 -14.31 25.98
N GLY A 421 27.60 -13.68 24.91
CA GLY A 421 27.53 -12.25 24.71
C GLY A 421 26.09 -11.74 24.62
N SER A 422 25.22 -12.43 23.89
CA SER A 422 23.82 -12.06 23.74
C SER A 422 23.05 -12.14 25.07
N ILE A 423 23.30 -13.19 25.88
CA ILE A 423 22.72 -13.31 27.22
C ILE A 423 23.22 -12.17 28.12
N LEU A 424 24.53 -11.89 28.14
CA LEU A 424 25.10 -10.81 28.96
C LEU A 424 24.56 -9.44 28.55
N TYR A 425 24.41 -9.19 27.25
CA TYR A 425 23.79 -7.97 26.73
C TYR A 425 22.33 -7.84 27.19
N GLY A 426 21.54 -8.91 27.07
CA GLY A 426 20.16 -8.93 27.52
C GLY A 426 20.03 -8.63 29.01
N VAL A 427 20.87 -9.24 29.85
CA VAL A 427 20.89 -8.97 31.30
C VAL A 427 21.21 -7.51 31.63
N GLN A 428 22.06 -6.87 30.82
CA GLN A 428 22.46 -5.48 31.06
C GLN A 428 21.38 -4.47 30.69
N ILE A 429 20.62 -4.73 29.62
CA ILE A 429 19.77 -3.72 28.98
C ILE A 429 18.27 -3.95 29.23
N ASP A 430 17.83 -5.16 29.56
CA ASP A 430 16.41 -5.46 29.78
C ASP A 430 15.86 -4.76 31.06
N PRO A 431 14.85 -3.87 30.96
CA PRO A 431 14.25 -3.22 32.12
C PRO A 431 13.63 -4.18 33.12
N ALA A 432 13.09 -5.31 32.67
CA ALA A 432 12.47 -6.31 33.55
C ALA A 432 13.51 -7.00 34.44
N LEU A 433 14.76 -7.07 33.97
CA LEU A 433 15.87 -7.63 34.71
C LEU A 433 16.57 -6.60 35.61
N GLN A 434 16.38 -5.30 35.40
CA GLN A 434 17.04 -4.24 36.19
C GLN A 434 16.42 -4.02 37.58
N SER A 435 15.22 -4.52 37.85
CA SER A 435 14.59 -4.39 39.17
C SER A 435 15.36 -5.14 40.27
N SER A 436 15.24 -4.67 41.52
CA SER A 436 15.86 -5.33 42.68
C SER A 436 15.33 -6.75 42.91
N SER A 437 14.06 -7.01 42.57
CA SER A 437 13.43 -8.33 42.66
C SER A 437 14.02 -9.36 41.71
N SER A 438 14.64 -8.92 40.61
CA SER A 438 15.21 -9.81 39.58
C SER A 438 16.69 -10.11 39.77
N ARG A 439 17.28 -9.75 40.92
CA ARG A 439 18.72 -9.91 41.19
C ARG A 439 19.19 -11.36 41.07
N GLU A 440 18.41 -12.30 41.58
CA GLU A 440 18.73 -13.74 41.48
C GLU A 440 18.69 -14.22 40.03
N VAL A 441 17.70 -13.79 39.26
CA VAL A 441 17.58 -14.11 37.82
C VAL A 441 18.78 -13.53 37.04
N ARG A 442 19.16 -12.27 37.31
CA ARG A 442 20.38 -11.66 36.70
C ARG A 442 21.63 -12.46 37.02
N HIS A 443 21.78 -12.84 38.29
CA HIS A 443 22.92 -13.65 38.73
C HIS A 443 22.97 -14.99 38.01
N LEU A 444 21.85 -15.72 37.94
CA LEU A 444 21.75 -17.00 37.25
C LEU A 444 22.04 -16.87 35.75
N LEU A 445 21.52 -15.85 35.07
CA LEU A 445 21.78 -15.62 33.65
C LEU A 445 23.24 -15.26 33.38
N ARG A 446 23.88 -14.44 34.24
CA ARG A 446 25.32 -14.14 34.16
C ARG A 446 26.16 -15.39 34.42
N CYS A 447 25.80 -16.20 35.41
CA CYS A 447 26.44 -17.49 35.69
C CYS A 447 26.30 -18.45 34.51
N LEU A 448 25.12 -18.53 33.89
CA LEU A 448 24.86 -19.37 32.72
C LEU A 448 25.70 -18.90 31.52
N ALA A 449 25.68 -17.60 31.21
CA ALA A 449 26.41 -17.04 30.07
C ALA A 449 27.92 -17.26 30.22
N VAL A 450 28.49 -16.82 31.34
CA VAL A 450 29.93 -16.95 31.57
C VAL A 450 30.31 -18.41 31.78
N GLY A 451 29.45 -19.20 32.43
CA GLY A 451 29.63 -20.64 32.64
C GLY A 451 29.67 -21.41 31.32
N LEU A 452 28.78 -21.11 30.38
CA LEU A 452 28.76 -21.73 29.05
C LEU A 452 30.08 -21.48 28.30
N PHE A 453 30.53 -20.22 28.28
CA PHE A 453 31.82 -19.86 27.68
C PHE A 453 32.99 -20.56 28.38
N CYS A 454 33.06 -20.48 29.72
CA CYS A 454 34.14 -21.07 30.52
C CYS A 454 34.21 -22.58 30.40
N PHE A 455 33.06 -23.27 30.41
CA PHE A 455 32.99 -24.72 30.22
C PHE A 455 33.54 -25.11 28.85
N THR A 456 33.18 -24.36 27.80
CA THR A 456 33.65 -24.59 26.44
C THR A 456 35.14 -24.29 26.31
N ALA A 457 35.63 -23.24 26.97
CA ALA A 457 37.05 -22.92 27.05
C ALA A 457 37.84 -24.05 27.74
N LEU A 458 37.37 -24.55 28.88
CA LEU A 458 37.97 -25.69 29.58
C LEU A 458 38.02 -26.94 28.70
N TYR A 459 36.92 -27.25 28.01
CA TYR A 459 36.87 -28.41 27.12
C TYR A 459 37.91 -28.33 25.98
N GLN A 460 38.09 -27.13 25.42
CA GLN A 460 39.04 -26.92 24.32
C GLN A 460 40.48 -26.68 24.78
N SER A 461 40.68 -26.29 26.03
CA SER A 461 41.96 -25.90 26.60
C SER A 461 43.06 -26.97 26.51
N ASP A 462 42.70 -28.23 26.24
CA ASP A 462 43.63 -29.35 26.10
C ASP A 462 44.07 -29.59 24.65
N ARG A 463 43.44 -28.95 23.66
CA ARG A 463 43.80 -29.10 22.24
C ARG A 463 45.10 -28.37 21.89
N SER A 464 45.47 -27.35 22.67
CA SER A 464 46.70 -26.57 22.50
C SER A 464 47.10 -25.93 23.83
N TRP A 465 48.40 -25.95 24.15
CA TRP A 465 48.93 -25.25 25.33
C TRP A 465 48.55 -23.76 25.32
N VAL A 466 48.60 -23.10 24.15
CA VAL A 466 48.21 -21.69 24.01
C VAL A 466 46.75 -21.46 24.44
N GLN A 467 45.82 -22.35 24.07
CA GLN A 467 44.42 -22.29 24.51
C GLN A 467 44.28 -22.56 26.01
N GLY A 468 45.12 -23.43 26.57
CA GLY A 468 45.28 -23.64 28.01
C GLY A 468 45.62 -22.36 28.77
N LEU A 469 46.65 -21.63 28.30
CA LEU A 469 47.05 -20.35 28.90
C LEU A 469 45.97 -19.28 28.74
N PHE A 470 45.32 -19.18 27.58
CA PHE A 470 44.20 -18.24 27.38
C PHE A 470 43.03 -18.53 28.32
N THR A 471 42.71 -19.80 28.59
CA THR A 471 41.65 -20.17 29.53
C THR A 471 42.00 -19.72 30.97
N ILE A 472 43.25 -19.89 31.38
CA ILE A 472 43.74 -19.41 32.69
C ILE A 472 43.68 -17.88 32.75
N ALA A 473 44.22 -17.19 31.75
CA ALA A 473 44.21 -15.73 31.68
C ALA A 473 42.78 -15.16 31.70
N PHE A 474 41.87 -15.76 30.94
CA PHE A 474 40.47 -15.35 30.90
C PHE A 474 39.76 -15.58 32.24
N SER A 475 39.98 -16.74 32.89
CA SER A 475 39.39 -17.01 34.21
C SER A 475 39.88 -16.05 35.29
N LEU A 476 41.17 -15.67 35.26
CA LEU A 476 41.71 -14.61 36.11
C LEU A 476 41.11 -13.23 35.78
N GLY A 477 40.91 -12.95 34.49
CA GLY A 477 40.21 -11.76 34.02
C GLY A 477 38.78 -11.67 34.56
N LEU A 478 38.04 -12.78 34.59
CA LEU A 478 36.70 -12.85 35.20
C LEU A 478 36.72 -12.63 36.72
N VAL A 479 37.71 -13.21 37.42
CA VAL A 479 37.90 -12.94 38.86
C VAL A 479 38.13 -11.44 39.09
N GLY A 480 39.02 -10.82 38.30
CA GLY A 480 39.27 -9.38 38.35
C GLY A 480 38.03 -8.55 38.03
N ALA A 481 37.27 -8.94 37.00
CA ALA A 481 36.02 -8.27 36.63
C ALA A 481 34.94 -8.42 37.72
N GLY A 482 34.84 -9.59 38.35
CA GLY A 482 33.92 -9.84 39.45
C GLY A 482 34.23 -8.98 40.68
N LEU A 483 35.51 -8.81 41.02
CA LEU A 483 35.95 -7.95 42.12
C LEU A 483 35.77 -6.46 41.82
N THR A 484 36.06 -6.00 40.60
CA THR A 484 35.97 -4.58 40.22
C THR A 484 34.53 -4.13 40.02
N LEU A 485 33.71 -4.94 39.34
CA LEU A 485 32.30 -4.63 39.06
C LEU A 485 31.37 -5.03 40.22
N ARG A 486 31.90 -5.71 41.25
CA ARG A 486 31.14 -6.31 42.35
C ARG A 486 30.02 -7.23 41.84
N ILE A 487 30.37 -8.11 40.89
CA ILE A 487 29.46 -9.09 40.28
C ILE A 487 29.88 -10.49 40.71
N ARG A 488 29.07 -11.12 41.60
CA ARG A 488 29.32 -12.47 42.14
C ARG A 488 29.45 -13.53 41.07
N ALA A 489 28.63 -13.44 40.01
CA ALA A 489 28.62 -14.44 38.95
C ALA A 489 29.99 -14.58 38.26
N PHE A 490 30.64 -13.46 37.97
CA PHE A 490 31.97 -13.45 37.33
C PHE A 490 33.04 -13.97 38.28
N LEU A 491 32.97 -13.60 39.56
CA LEU A 491 33.88 -14.08 40.59
C LEU A 491 33.75 -15.61 40.76
N TYR A 492 32.54 -16.12 40.98
CA TYR A 492 32.30 -17.54 41.24
C TYR A 492 32.66 -18.42 40.06
N VAL A 493 32.17 -18.09 38.86
CA VAL A 493 32.47 -18.88 37.65
C VAL A 493 33.95 -18.76 37.28
N GLY A 494 34.55 -17.57 37.40
CA GLY A 494 35.98 -17.36 37.16
C GLY A 494 36.85 -18.18 38.10
N THR A 495 36.61 -18.13 39.41
CA THR A 495 37.35 -18.92 40.41
C THR A 495 37.18 -20.42 40.19
N ALA A 496 35.95 -20.90 39.94
CA ALA A 496 35.69 -22.31 39.68
C ALA A 496 36.44 -22.80 38.43
N THR A 497 36.38 -22.03 37.34
CA THR A 497 37.07 -22.34 36.08
C THR A 497 38.58 -22.36 36.24
N PHE A 498 39.14 -21.37 36.96
CA PHE A 498 40.56 -21.30 37.27
C PHE A 498 41.02 -22.53 38.05
N VAL A 499 40.34 -22.86 39.16
CA VAL A 499 40.66 -24.02 40.00
C VAL A 499 40.58 -25.31 39.19
N LEU A 500 39.49 -25.51 38.43
CA LEU A 500 39.32 -26.69 37.58
C LEU A 500 40.44 -26.81 36.54
N LYS A 501 40.84 -25.71 35.90
CA LYS A 501 41.93 -25.76 34.91
C LYS A 501 43.28 -26.05 35.57
N VAL A 502 43.57 -25.44 36.72
CA VAL A 502 44.81 -25.69 37.47
C VAL A 502 44.86 -27.16 37.89
N VAL A 503 43.80 -27.69 38.50
CA VAL A 503 43.74 -29.11 38.89
C VAL A 503 43.91 -30.02 37.68
N ARG A 504 43.23 -29.74 36.57
CA ARG A 504 43.36 -30.51 35.32
C ARG A 504 44.78 -30.45 34.74
N GLN A 505 45.43 -29.29 34.81
CA GLN A 505 46.80 -29.11 34.35
C GLN A 505 47.79 -29.87 35.24
N LEU A 506 47.61 -29.82 36.56
CA LEU A 506 48.40 -30.59 37.52
C LEU A 506 48.22 -32.09 37.29
N TRP A 507 46.98 -32.55 37.04
CA TRP A 507 46.67 -33.94 36.71
C TRP A 507 47.39 -34.40 35.43
N PHE A 508 47.39 -33.57 34.38
CA PHE A 508 48.12 -33.86 33.15
C PHE A 508 49.63 -33.96 33.39
N PHE A 509 50.22 -33.04 34.17
CA PHE A 509 51.64 -33.10 34.54
C PHE A 509 51.98 -34.33 35.38
N ILE A 510 51.13 -34.68 36.35
CA ILE A 510 51.22 -35.88 37.19
C ILE A 510 51.30 -37.15 36.33
N ASN A 511 50.40 -37.30 35.36
CA ASN A 511 50.32 -38.52 34.56
C ASN A 511 51.47 -38.68 33.57
N ASN A 512 52.05 -37.57 33.11
CA ASN A 512 53.11 -37.61 32.10
C ASN A 512 54.51 -37.61 32.73
N GLU A 513 54.66 -37.18 33.97
CA GLU A 513 55.96 -37.03 34.65
C GLU A 513 55.93 -37.63 36.07
N SER A 514 56.34 -38.89 36.19
CA SER A 514 56.32 -39.68 37.45
C SER A 514 57.05 -39.00 38.61
N LEU A 515 58.12 -38.24 38.32
CA LEU A 515 58.90 -37.54 39.34
C LEU A 515 58.17 -36.29 39.88
N LEU A 516 57.39 -35.60 39.04
CA LEU A 516 56.57 -34.45 39.45
C LEU A 516 55.38 -34.88 40.31
N LEU A 517 54.88 -36.11 40.12
CA LEU A 517 53.77 -36.66 40.90
C LEU A 517 54.10 -36.71 42.40
N TRP A 518 55.26 -37.26 42.75
CA TRP A 518 55.72 -37.34 44.14
C TRP A 518 56.05 -35.97 44.73
N ALA A 519 56.75 -35.12 43.96
CA ALA A 519 57.09 -33.77 44.40
C ALA A 519 55.84 -32.92 44.70
N MET A 520 54.85 -32.94 43.79
CA MET A 520 53.60 -32.19 43.99
C MET A 520 52.74 -32.80 45.08
N GLY A 521 52.67 -34.13 45.21
CA GLY A 521 51.94 -34.79 46.29
C GLY A 521 52.45 -34.39 47.68
N ILE A 522 53.77 -34.34 47.86
CA ILE A 522 54.39 -33.90 49.12
C ILE A 522 54.10 -32.42 49.38
N VAL A 523 54.28 -31.56 48.37
CA VAL A 523 54.03 -30.10 48.52
C VAL A 523 52.57 -29.81 48.83
N LEU A 524 51.62 -30.43 48.12
CA LEU A 524 50.18 -30.29 48.38
C LEU A 524 49.81 -30.83 49.76
N GLY A 525 50.35 -31.99 50.16
CA GLY A 525 50.14 -32.56 51.50
C GLY A 525 50.62 -31.61 52.60
N LEU A 526 51.84 -31.07 52.47
CA LEU A 526 52.39 -30.08 53.39
C LEU A 526 51.56 -28.79 53.40
N ALA A 527 51.11 -28.32 52.23
CA ALA A 527 50.26 -27.14 52.13
C ALA A 527 48.90 -27.35 52.81
N PHE A 528 48.25 -28.51 52.65
CA PHE A 528 47.00 -28.83 53.33
C PHE A 528 47.18 -28.94 54.85
N ILE A 529 48.25 -29.58 55.32
CA ILE A 529 48.59 -29.63 56.74
C ILE A 529 48.82 -28.21 57.27
N TRP A 530 49.55 -27.37 56.53
CA TRP A 530 49.81 -25.99 56.91
C TRP A 530 48.55 -25.12 56.93
N ILE A 531 47.67 -25.25 55.93
CA ILE A 531 46.38 -24.56 55.87
C ILE A 531 45.52 -25.01 57.06
N ALA A 532 45.40 -26.31 57.32
CA ALA A 532 44.62 -26.84 58.44
C ALA A 532 45.18 -26.36 59.79
N ALA A 533 46.50 -26.41 59.97
CA ALA A 533 47.17 -25.90 61.17
C ALA A 533 46.96 -24.38 61.34
N THR A 534 46.98 -23.61 60.26
CA THR A 534 46.74 -22.16 60.29
C THR A 534 45.27 -21.82 60.59
N PHE A 535 44.34 -22.58 60.02
CA PHE A 535 42.91 -22.46 60.32
C PHE A 535 42.64 -22.80 61.78
N GLU A 536 43.25 -23.84 62.33
CA GLU A 536 43.09 -24.21 63.74
C GLU A 536 43.72 -23.15 64.67
N ALA A 537 44.94 -22.72 64.37
CA ALA A 537 45.67 -21.71 65.16
C ALA A 537 45.01 -20.32 65.13
N ARG A 538 44.25 -19.99 64.07
CA ARG A 538 43.60 -18.68 63.90
C ARG A 538 42.09 -18.78 63.67
N ARG A 539 41.47 -19.81 64.23
CA ARG A 539 40.07 -20.17 63.97
C ARG A 539 39.10 -19.00 64.07
N SER A 540 39.19 -18.20 65.13
CA SER A 540 38.31 -17.04 65.34
C SER A 540 38.48 -15.97 64.26
N ARG A 541 39.71 -15.64 63.88
CA ARG A 541 40.01 -14.66 62.81
C ARG A 541 39.61 -15.20 61.43
N ALA A 542 39.80 -16.49 61.19
CA ALA A 542 39.39 -17.14 59.95
C ALA A 542 37.87 -17.15 59.80
N ILE A 543 37.13 -17.50 60.86
CA ILE A 543 35.66 -17.44 60.88
C ILE A 543 35.17 -16.02 60.65
N ALA A 544 35.75 -15.02 61.34
CA ALA A 544 35.36 -13.62 61.17
C ALA A 544 35.62 -13.11 59.73
N LEU A 545 36.74 -13.49 59.11
CA LEU A 545 37.06 -13.14 57.73
C LEU A 545 36.06 -13.79 56.75
N VAL A 546 35.75 -15.08 56.94
CA VAL A 546 34.75 -15.78 56.11
C VAL A 546 33.38 -15.16 56.27
N GLN A 547 32.94 -14.85 57.49
CA GLN A 547 31.65 -14.19 57.76
C GLN A 547 31.59 -12.79 57.14
N TYR A 548 32.66 -12.01 57.23
CA TYR A 548 32.75 -10.69 56.59
C TYR A 548 32.54 -10.79 55.08
N TRP A 549 33.25 -11.70 54.41
CA TRP A 549 33.11 -11.87 52.96
C TRP A 549 31.78 -12.51 52.55
N LEU A 550 31.20 -13.40 53.35
CA LEU A 550 29.86 -13.93 53.09
C LEU A 550 28.81 -12.82 53.13
N ILE A 551 28.89 -11.92 54.11
CA ILE A 551 28.00 -10.77 54.22
C ILE A 551 28.25 -9.79 53.06
N GLU A 552 29.51 -9.45 52.78
CA GLU A 552 29.87 -8.51 51.72
C GLU A 552 29.42 -9.02 50.33
N LEU A 553 29.68 -10.29 50.02
CA LEU A 553 29.21 -10.92 48.78
C LEU A 553 27.68 -10.94 48.72
N ASP A 554 26.97 -11.05 49.85
CA ASP A 554 25.50 -10.98 49.83
C ASP A 554 24.94 -9.60 49.46
N HIS A 555 25.77 -8.56 49.43
CA HIS A 555 25.42 -7.23 48.95
C HIS A 555 25.82 -6.97 47.48
N TRP A 556 26.60 -7.86 46.86
CA TRP A 556 27.11 -7.72 45.49
C TRP A 556 26.12 -8.19 44.42
N GLU A 557 26.04 -7.50 43.29
CA GLU A 557 25.22 -7.93 42.14
C GLU A 557 25.54 -9.37 41.71
#